data_AF-U1PIN1-F1
#
_entry.id   AF-U1PIN1-F1
#
_cell.length_a   1.000
_cell.length_b   1.000
_cell.length_c   1.000
_cell.angle_alpha   90.00
_cell.angle_beta   90.00
_cell.angle_gamma   90.00
#
_symmetry.space_group_name_H-M   'P 1'
#
loop_
_entity.id
_entity.type
_entity.pdbx_description
1 polymer ?
#
loop_
_entity_poly.entity_id
_entity_poly.type
_entity_poly.pdbx_seq_one_letter_code
_entity_poly.pdbx_strand_id
1 'polypeptide(L)'
;MTGEIRESSAHGNVTAKNGSKVGGLVGFQRNAADSEIRNSSAHGNVKGRFTVGGLVGDNEQAISDSNATGNVIGDNGVGGAIGGNGAGVTGVFATGNVTGDNDVGGLAGSHSGNLRGDGVVNTSEILESSAHGNVEGDNEVGGLVGDNLKVIKDSYATGNVTGGNEVGGVIGLNAGNTTRLYATGNVTGDNEVGGLVGYSTGKETLNGPERTGEIRESSAHGNVEGDNEVGGLVGNNTRVISDSYATGNVTGNTSVGGVIGVNSNVTTRLFATGNVTGDNDVGGLAGINDGPDGKLNDSYWDINSTGQDNATGSNDGEITSVEGLSTEEMQGDAAKNNLFDFGDTWAPDVNPDGYPYLQRFGSDGSGSLSTSVNNKTVSSRPELPVNSDSSD
;
A
#
# COMPACT_ATOMS: atom_id res chain seq x y z
N MET A 1 -24.41 -10.02 23.17
CA MET A 1 -24.23 -11.37 22.61
C MET A 1 -23.16 -11.24 21.54
N THR A 2 -22.12 -12.06 21.62
CA THR A 2 -21.08 -12.15 20.59
C THR A 2 -21.63 -12.92 19.40
N GLY A 3 -21.21 -12.57 18.19
CA GLY A 3 -21.62 -13.23 16.95
C GLY A 3 -20.40 -13.60 16.13
N GLU A 4 -20.36 -14.82 15.64
CA GLU A 4 -19.20 -15.36 14.92
C GLU A 4 -19.64 -15.98 13.59
N ILE A 5 -18.93 -15.66 12.50
CA ILE A 5 -19.05 -16.37 11.22
C ILE A 5 -17.70 -17.02 10.93
N ARG A 6 -17.69 -18.35 10.87
CA ARG A 6 -16.49 -19.15 10.62
C ARG A 6 -16.71 -20.15 9.51
N GLU A 7 -15.64 -20.42 8.77
CA GLU A 7 -15.58 -21.53 7.81
C GLU A 7 -16.78 -21.52 6.83
N SER A 8 -17.23 -20.31 6.50
CA SER A 8 -18.45 -20.08 5.74
C SER A 8 -18.12 -19.65 4.32
N SER A 9 -18.98 -20.02 3.37
CA SER A 9 -18.80 -19.66 1.96
C SER A 9 -20.09 -19.17 1.34
N ALA A 10 -20.00 -18.04 0.64
CA ALA A 10 -21.08 -17.48 -0.18
C ALA A 10 -20.68 -17.52 -1.67
N HIS A 11 -21.62 -17.87 -2.54
CA HIS A 11 -21.37 -18.03 -3.99
C HIS A 11 -22.39 -17.28 -4.87
N GLY A 12 -23.50 -16.83 -4.30
CA GLY A 12 -24.55 -16.14 -5.04
C GLY A 12 -24.16 -14.70 -5.33
N ASN A 13 -24.54 -14.21 -6.52
CA ASN A 13 -24.40 -12.80 -6.84
C ASN A 13 -25.34 -11.97 -5.95
N VAL A 14 -24.86 -10.83 -5.46
CA VAL A 14 -25.62 -9.88 -4.65
C VAL A 14 -25.82 -8.61 -5.46
N THR A 15 -27.06 -8.12 -5.54
CA THR A 15 -27.35 -6.84 -6.21
C THR A 15 -28.35 -6.04 -5.37
N ALA A 16 -27.97 -4.82 -4.99
CA ALA A 16 -28.84 -3.89 -4.29
C ALA A 16 -29.02 -2.60 -5.11
N LYS A 17 -30.27 -2.20 -5.36
CA LYS A 17 -30.59 -1.03 -6.19
C LYS A 17 -30.37 0.32 -5.48
N ASN A 18 -30.61 0.35 -4.17
CA ASN A 18 -30.49 1.53 -3.31
C ASN A 18 -29.73 1.21 -2.01
N GLY A 19 -28.97 0.11 -1.98
CA GLY A 19 -28.34 -0.39 -0.76
C GLY A 19 -27.20 0.51 -0.32
N SER A 20 -27.22 0.91 0.95
CA SER A 20 -26.15 1.72 1.54
C SER A 20 -24.96 0.91 2.03
N LYS A 21 -25.13 -0.41 2.22
CA LYS A 21 -24.15 -1.36 2.77
C LYS A 21 -24.41 -2.73 2.15
N VAL A 22 -23.53 -3.19 1.25
CA VAL A 22 -23.76 -4.39 0.44
C VAL A 22 -22.54 -5.29 0.52
N GLY A 23 -22.71 -6.51 1.03
CA GLY A 23 -21.65 -7.51 1.14
C GLY A 23 -22.07 -8.83 0.53
N GLY A 24 -21.13 -9.55 -0.08
CA GLY A 24 -21.38 -10.90 -0.59
C GLY A 24 -21.66 -11.93 0.52
N LEU A 25 -21.06 -11.75 1.70
CA LEU A 25 -21.32 -12.55 2.89
C LEU A 25 -22.14 -11.78 3.95
N VAL A 26 -21.74 -10.54 4.27
CA VAL A 26 -22.38 -9.73 5.30
C VAL A 26 -22.58 -8.29 4.83
N GLY A 27 -23.82 -7.79 4.81
CA GLY A 27 -24.08 -6.38 4.47
C GLY A 27 -23.46 -5.40 5.47
N PHE A 28 -23.70 -5.61 6.77
CA PHE A 28 -23.19 -4.75 7.84
C PHE A 28 -22.81 -5.59 9.06
N GLN A 29 -21.54 -5.56 9.43
CA GLN A 29 -21.01 -6.28 10.59
C GLN A 29 -20.95 -5.34 11.80
N ARG A 30 -22.01 -5.34 12.61
CA ARG A 30 -22.12 -4.58 13.87
C ARG A 30 -22.64 -5.48 14.97
N ASN A 31 -21.80 -5.83 15.94
CA ASN A 31 -22.20 -6.63 17.11
C ASN A 31 -21.38 -6.24 18.37
N ALA A 32 -21.70 -6.86 19.51
CA ALA A 32 -20.97 -6.68 20.76
C ALA A 32 -19.48 -7.02 20.61
N ALA A 33 -18.66 -6.53 21.55
CA ALA A 33 -17.23 -6.83 21.64
C ALA A 33 -16.95 -8.33 21.37
N ASP A 34 -15.85 -8.63 20.69
CA ASP A 34 -15.39 -9.98 20.34
C ASP A 34 -16.19 -10.69 19.23
N SER A 35 -16.92 -9.96 18.39
CA SER A 35 -17.51 -10.56 17.18
C SER A 35 -16.48 -10.61 16.07
N GLU A 36 -16.42 -11.71 15.32
CA GLU A 36 -15.45 -11.89 14.23
C GLU A 36 -16.04 -12.60 13.01
N ILE A 37 -15.48 -12.29 11.84
CA ILE A 37 -15.54 -13.16 10.66
C ILE A 37 -14.15 -13.77 10.49
N ARG A 38 -14.07 -15.10 10.45
CA ARG A 38 -12.80 -15.81 10.26
C ARG A 38 -12.92 -16.94 9.25
N ASN A 39 -11.85 -17.26 8.52
CA ASN A 39 -11.79 -18.43 7.62
C ASN A 39 -12.98 -18.48 6.64
N SER A 40 -13.45 -17.34 6.16
CA SER A 40 -14.70 -17.24 5.39
C SER A 40 -14.46 -16.68 4.00
N SER A 41 -15.35 -17.00 3.06
CA SER A 41 -15.16 -16.69 1.64
C SER A 41 -16.43 -16.19 0.97
N ALA A 42 -16.28 -15.28 0.01
CA ALA A 42 -17.35 -14.81 -0.86
C ALA A 42 -16.90 -14.79 -2.33
N HIS A 43 -17.65 -15.44 -3.20
CA HIS A 43 -17.26 -15.64 -4.61
C HIS A 43 -18.22 -15.02 -5.62
N GLY A 44 -19.43 -14.68 -5.19
CA GLY A 44 -20.42 -14.06 -6.07
C GLY A 44 -20.07 -12.60 -6.36
N ASN A 45 -20.45 -12.13 -7.54
CA ASN A 45 -20.30 -10.72 -7.90
C ASN A 45 -21.23 -9.85 -7.04
N VAL A 46 -20.75 -8.68 -6.63
CA VAL A 46 -21.49 -7.75 -5.78
C VAL A 46 -21.71 -6.44 -6.52
N LYS A 47 -22.97 -6.00 -6.63
CA LYS A 47 -23.31 -4.69 -7.18
C LYS A 47 -24.15 -3.89 -6.20
N GLY A 48 -23.71 -2.68 -5.87
CA GLY A 48 -24.37 -1.79 -4.93
C GLY A 48 -24.23 -0.32 -5.33
N ARG A 49 -24.40 0.57 -4.35
CA ARG A 49 -24.22 2.01 -4.53
C ARG A 49 -23.23 2.60 -3.53
N PHE A 50 -23.49 2.42 -2.23
CA PHE A 50 -22.61 2.88 -1.16
C PHE A 50 -22.11 1.71 -0.32
N THR A 51 -20.87 1.80 0.18
CA THR A 51 -20.15 0.78 0.96
C THR A 51 -20.40 -0.65 0.44
N VAL A 52 -19.76 -0.95 -0.68
CA VAL A 52 -19.93 -2.20 -1.42
C VAL A 52 -18.67 -3.04 -1.26
N GLY A 53 -18.79 -4.20 -0.63
CA GLY A 53 -17.68 -5.13 -0.43
C GLY A 53 -17.98 -6.51 -0.98
N GLY A 54 -16.98 -7.19 -1.54
CA GLY A 54 -17.13 -8.58 -1.96
C GLY A 54 -17.46 -9.53 -0.80
N LEU A 55 -16.87 -9.29 0.38
CA LEU A 55 -17.13 -10.04 1.61
C LEU A 55 -18.10 -9.29 2.53
N VAL A 56 -17.74 -8.06 2.92
CA VAL A 56 -18.49 -7.24 3.89
C VAL A 56 -18.77 -5.85 3.34
N GLY A 57 -20.01 -5.37 3.39
CA GLY A 57 -20.32 -4.00 2.98
C GLY A 57 -19.69 -2.96 3.90
N ASP A 58 -20.04 -2.99 5.19
CA ASP A 58 -19.47 -2.11 6.20
C ASP A 58 -19.09 -2.91 7.46
N ASN A 59 -17.87 -2.71 7.94
CA ASN A 59 -17.27 -3.52 8.98
C ASN A 59 -16.96 -2.71 10.25
N GLU A 60 -17.54 -3.09 11.39
CA GLU A 60 -17.23 -2.52 12.70
C GLU A 60 -16.56 -3.54 13.65
N GLN A 61 -16.16 -4.73 13.16
CA GLN A 61 -15.64 -5.84 13.98
C GLN A 61 -14.48 -6.59 13.29
N ALA A 62 -13.83 -7.54 13.97
CA ALA A 62 -12.64 -8.19 13.41
C ALA A 62 -12.97 -9.04 12.16
N ILE A 63 -12.07 -9.02 11.18
CA ILE A 63 -12.08 -9.95 10.05
C ILE A 63 -10.68 -10.57 9.92
N SER A 64 -10.59 -11.90 9.91
CA SER A 64 -9.33 -12.62 9.77
C SER A 64 -9.39 -13.75 8.75
N ASP A 65 -8.26 -14.04 8.10
CA ASP A 65 -8.04 -15.23 7.27
C ASP A 65 -9.18 -15.51 6.25
N SER A 66 -9.70 -14.45 5.65
CA SER A 66 -10.93 -14.49 4.83
C SER A 66 -10.70 -13.90 3.45
N ASN A 67 -11.57 -14.20 2.49
CA ASN A 67 -11.34 -13.75 1.11
C ASN A 67 -12.59 -13.42 0.31
N ALA A 68 -12.39 -12.58 -0.70
CA ALA A 68 -13.38 -12.25 -1.71
C ALA A 68 -12.81 -12.43 -3.13
N THR A 69 -13.58 -13.05 -4.01
CA THR A 69 -13.12 -13.35 -5.39
C THR A 69 -14.07 -12.87 -6.48
N GLY A 70 -15.30 -12.48 -6.12
CA GLY A 70 -16.25 -11.90 -7.07
C GLY A 70 -15.92 -10.44 -7.42
N ASN A 71 -16.31 -10.00 -8.62
CA ASN A 71 -16.16 -8.61 -9.02
C ASN A 71 -17.12 -7.71 -8.23
N VAL A 72 -16.67 -6.49 -7.92
CA VAL A 72 -17.42 -5.53 -7.11
C VAL A 72 -17.65 -4.26 -7.91
N ILE A 73 -18.91 -3.82 -7.98
CA ILE A 73 -19.32 -2.58 -8.67
C ILE A 73 -20.13 -1.71 -7.70
N GLY A 74 -19.73 -0.47 -7.51
CA GLY A 74 -20.45 0.51 -6.69
C GLY A 74 -20.23 1.95 -7.18
N ASP A 75 -20.67 2.92 -6.37
CA ASP A 75 -20.42 4.35 -6.62
C ASP A 75 -19.39 4.87 -5.58
N ASN A 76 -19.68 4.76 -4.27
CA ASN A 76 -18.79 5.26 -3.21
C ASN A 76 -18.49 4.20 -2.14
N GLY A 77 -17.24 4.13 -1.69
CA GLY A 77 -16.77 3.17 -0.69
C GLY A 77 -16.80 1.75 -1.26
N VAL A 78 -16.04 1.51 -2.32
CA VAL A 78 -16.09 0.24 -3.06
C VAL A 78 -14.81 -0.54 -2.79
N GLY A 79 -14.95 -1.69 -2.13
CA GLY A 79 -13.82 -2.57 -1.79
C GLY A 79 -13.98 -3.95 -2.39
N GLY A 80 -12.89 -4.56 -2.88
CA GLY A 80 -12.95 -5.94 -3.35
C GLY A 80 -13.33 -6.93 -2.25
N ALA A 81 -12.95 -6.68 -1.00
CA ALA A 81 -13.43 -7.43 0.16
C ALA A 81 -14.37 -6.60 1.05
N ILE A 82 -14.03 -5.35 1.36
CA ILE A 82 -14.70 -4.56 2.41
C ILE A 82 -15.09 -3.18 1.87
N GLY A 83 -16.36 -2.79 1.86
CA GLY A 83 -16.72 -1.44 1.42
C GLY A 83 -16.15 -0.35 2.33
N GLY A 84 -16.56 -0.34 3.61
CA GLY A 84 -16.01 0.53 4.65
C GLY A 84 -15.46 -0.26 5.84
N ASN A 85 -14.28 0.11 6.33
CA ASN A 85 -13.61 -0.58 7.44
C ASN A 85 -13.38 0.31 8.67
N GLY A 86 -14.02 -0.09 9.77
CA GLY A 86 -13.92 0.50 11.10
C GLY A 86 -13.13 -0.33 12.12
N ALA A 87 -12.60 -1.50 11.76
CA ALA A 87 -12.03 -2.46 12.71
C ALA A 87 -10.76 -3.17 12.17
N GLY A 88 -10.22 -4.10 12.96
CA GLY A 88 -9.03 -4.87 12.60
C GLY A 88 -9.28 -5.88 11.48
N VAL A 89 -8.39 -5.89 10.49
CA VAL A 89 -8.40 -6.79 9.34
C VAL A 89 -7.03 -7.45 9.23
N THR A 90 -6.97 -8.77 9.19
CA THR A 90 -5.70 -9.50 9.17
C THR A 90 -5.75 -10.71 8.25
N GLY A 91 -4.76 -10.91 7.37
CA GLY A 91 -4.73 -12.08 6.51
C GLY A 91 -5.91 -12.14 5.50
N VAL A 92 -6.46 -10.99 5.11
CA VAL A 92 -7.60 -10.93 4.18
C VAL A 92 -7.09 -10.64 2.78
N PHE A 93 -7.63 -11.33 1.78
CA PHE A 93 -7.28 -11.06 0.39
C PHE A 93 -8.48 -10.94 -0.55
N ALA A 94 -8.32 -10.10 -1.58
CA ALA A 94 -9.31 -9.88 -2.63
C ALA A 94 -8.70 -10.10 -4.02
N THR A 95 -9.44 -10.76 -4.92
CA THR A 95 -8.95 -11.06 -6.28
C THR A 95 -9.88 -10.62 -7.41
N GLY A 96 -11.14 -10.27 -7.10
CA GLY A 96 -12.08 -9.74 -8.08
C GLY A 96 -11.75 -8.31 -8.49
N ASN A 97 -12.11 -7.92 -9.70
CA ASN A 97 -11.96 -6.55 -10.16
C ASN A 97 -12.96 -5.63 -9.44
N VAL A 98 -12.54 -4.39 -9.20
CA VAL A 98 -13.32 -3.38 -8.48
C VAL A 98 -13.54 -2.18 -9.38
N THR A 99 -14.80 -1.77 -9.55
CA THR A 99 -15.17 -0.56 -10.27
C THR A 99 -16.03 0.34 -9.38
N GLY A 100 -15.60 1.58 -9.18
CA GLY A 100 -16.29 2.57 -8.36
C GLY A 100 -16.20 3.98 -8.96
N ASP A 101 -16.56 4.97 -8.15
CA ASP A 101 -16.41 6.40 -8.46
C ASP A 101 -15.50 7.05 -7.40
N ASN A 102 -15.84 6.94 -6.11
CA ASN A 102 -15.07 7.52 -5.01
C ASN A 102 -14.73 6.46 -3.95
N ASP A 103 -13.60 6.62 -3.23
CA ASP A 103 -13.13 5.69 -2.20
C ASP A 103 -13.07 4.24 -2.74
N VAL A 104 -12.21 3.99 -3.74
CA VAL A 104 -12.18 2.72 -4.46
C VAL A 104 -10.91 1.95 -4.13
N GLY A 105 -11.05 0.78 -3.52
CA GLY A 105 -9.93 -0.05 -3.09
C GLY A 105 -10.03 -1.50 -3.53
N GLY A 106 -8.91 -2.11 -3.95
CA GLY A 106 -8.90 -3.54 -4.28
C GLY A 106 -9.22 -4.44 -3.07
N LEU A 107 -8.87 -4.04 -1.85
CA LEU A 107 -9.28 -4.71 -0.60
C LEU A 107 -10.42 -3.94 0.08
N ALA A 108 -10.22 -2.65 0.37
CA ALA A 108 -11.18 -1.84 1.12
C ALA A 108 -11.44 -0.47 0.49
N GLY A 109 -12.69 -0.04 0.36
CA GLY A 109 -12.99 1.30 -0.15
C GLY A 109 -12.45 2.40 0.77
N SER A 110 -12.80 2.34 2.06
CA SER A 110 -12.28 3.25 3.08
C SER A 110 -11.84 2.54 4.37
N HIS A 111 -10.82 3.11 5.02
CA HIS A 111 -10.27 2.67 6.29
C HIS A 111 -10.19 3.83 7.30
N SER A 112 -11.35 4.23 7.84
CA SER A 112 -11.48 5.40 8.71
C SER A 112 -11.45 5.07 10.21
N GLY A 113 -11.63 3.80 10.58
CA GLY A 113 -11.88 3.37 11.96
C GLY A 113 -13.27 3.77 12.49
N ASN A 114 -13.66 3.27 13.67
CA ASN A 114 -14.93 3.62 14.30
C ASN A 114 -14.91 5.06 14.86
N LEU A 115 -15.53 6.01 14.14
CA LEU A 115 -15.64 7.41 14.56
C LEU A 115 -16.70 7.68 15.65
N ARG A 116 -17.34 6.65 16.24
CA ARG A 116 -18.51 6.84 17.10
C ARG A 116 -18.23 7.35 18.52
N GLY A 117 -16.97 7.47 18.94
CA GLY A 117 -16.64 7.96 20.28
C GLY A 117 -17.21 7.10 21.42
N ASP A 118 -17.55 5.83 21.14
CA ASP A 118 -18.14 4.89 22.10
C ASP A 118 -17.08 4.17 22.97
N GLY A 119 -15.82 4.57 22.84
CA GLY A 119 -14.73 4.10 23.69
C GLY A 119 -14.24 2.69 23.37
N VAL A 120 -14.76 2.03 22.33
CA VAL A 120 -14.22 0.74 21.87
C VAL A 120 -13.01 1.02 20.97
N VAL A 121 -11.85 1.11 21.61
CA VAL A 121 -10.52 1.08 20.98
C VAL A 121 -10.24 -0.34 20.48
N ASN A 122 -10.95 -0.77 19.44
CA ASN A 122 -10.34 -1.75 18.55
C ASN A 122 -9.35 -0.95 17.71
N THR A 123 -8.06 -1.28 17.80
CA THR A 123 -7.04 -0.76 16.89
C THR A 123 -7.48 -1.12 15.48
N SER A 124 -8.06 -0.16 14.76
CA SER A 124 -8.43 -0.35 13.36
C SER A 124 -7.14 -0.36 12.57
N GLU A 125 -6.65 -1.56 12.26
CA GLU A 125 -5.45 -1.78 11.46
C GLU A 125 -5.78 -2.77 10.34
N ILE A 126 -5.17 -2.58 9.17
CA ILE A 126 -5.10 -3.59 8.11
C ILE A 126 -3.69 -4.18 8.13
N LEU A 127 -3.60 -5.48 8.38
CA LEU A 127 -2.34 -6.22 8.54
C LEU A 127 -2.30 -7.41 7.58
N GLU A 128 -1.13 -7.72 7.01
CA GLU A 128 -0.90 -8.98 6.29
C GLU A 128 -1.95 -9.29 5.22
N SER A 129 -2.45 -8.25 4.54
CA SER A 129 -3.59 -8.34 3.63
C SER A 129 -3.21 -7.96 2.20
N SER A 130 -3.95 -8.46 1.21
CA SER A 130 -3.59 -8.25 -0.19
C SER A 130 -4.76 -8.05 -1.15
N ALA A 131 -4.47 -7.41 -2.28
CA ALA A 131 -5.41 -7.26 -3.38
C ALA A 131 -4.74 -7.54 -4.74
N HIS A 132 -5.46 -8.23 -5.61
CA HIS A 132 -4.92 -8.70 -6.90
C HIS A 132 -5.78 -8.35 -8.11
N GLY A 133 -7.03 -7.95 -7.91
CA GLY A 133 -7.90 -7.50 -8.99
C GLY A 133 -7.55 -6.09 -9.47
N ASN A 134 -7.89 -5.78 -10.72
CA ASN A 134 -7.75 -4.42 -11.23
C ASN A 134 -8.78 -3.49 -10.57
N VAL A 135 -8.39 -2.24 -10.37
CA VAL A 135 -9.22 -1.21 -9.71
C VAL A 135 -9.42 -0.05 -10.67
N GLU A 136 -10.68 0.34 -10.88
CA GLU A 136 -11.09 1.49 -11.70
C GLU A 136 -11.99 2.42 -10.88
N GLY A 137 -11.67 3.71 -10.81
CA GLY A 137 -12.44 4.74 -10.09
C GLY A 137 -12.24 6.14 -10.67
N ASP A 138 -12.72 7.18 -9.97
CA ASP A 138 -12.52 8.59 -10.31
C ASP A 138 -11.67 9.30 -9.24
N ASN A 139 -12.05 9.23 -7.96
CA ASN A 139 -11.34 9.88 -6.86
C ASN A 139 -10.94 8.88 -5.76
N GLU A 140 -9.77 9.09 -5.15
CA GLU A 140 -9.27 8.31 -4.01
C GLU A 140 -9.21 6.81 -4.37
N VAL A 141 -8.42 6.49 -5.39
CA VAL A 141 -8.37 5.15 -5.99
C VAL A 141 -7.07 4.45 -5.60
N GLY A 142 -7.18 3.34 -4.86
CA GLY A 142 -6.05 2.55 -4.39
C GLY A 142 -6.11 1.09 -4.81
N GLY A 143 -4.98 0.49 -5.15
CA GLY A 143 -4.92 -0.94 -5.41
C GLY A 143 -5.28 -1.80 -4.19
N LEU A 144 -5.08 -1.30 -2.96
CA LEU A 144 -5.50 -1.94 -1.72
C LEU A 144 -6.63 -1.15 -1.03
N VAL A 145 -6.43 0.15 -0.78
CA VAL A 145 -7.37 1.01 -0.05
C VAL A 145 -7.60 2.33 -0.76
N GLY A 146 -8.85 2.78 -0.92
CA GLY A 146 -9.14 4.11 -1.46
C GLY A 146 -8.71 5.23 -0.53
N ASP A 147 -9.46 5.44 0.56
CA ASP A 147 -9.13 6.40 1.65
C ASP A 147 -8.63 5.68 2.91
N ASN A 148 -7.41 6.00 3.35
CA ASN A 148 -6.85 5.48 4.59
C ASN A 148 -6.64 6.58 5.63
N LEU A 149 -7.30 6.46 6.79
CA LEU A 149 -7.05 7.33 7.94
C LEU A 149 -6.31 6.61 9.08
N LYS A 150 -5.97 5.33 8.93
CA LYS A 150 -5.55 4.44 10.01
C LYS A 150 -4.28 3.67 9.65
N VAL A 151 -3.93 2.65 10.44
CA VAL A 151 -2.67 1.92 10.25
C VAL A 151 -2.86 0.87 9.16
N ILE A 152 -1.97 0.86 8.17
CA ILE A 152 -1.85 -0.25 7.21
C ILE A 152 -0.42 -0.75 7.26
N LYS A 153 -0.24 -2.07 7.36
CA LYS A 153 1.09 -2.64 7.56
C LYS A 153 1.22 -4.02 6.96
N ASP A 154 2.42 -4.33 6.47
CA ASP A 154 2.77 -5.66 5.93
C ASP A 154 1.76 -6.13 4.84
N SER A 155 1.30 -5.22 3.98
CA SER A 155 0.18 -5.43 3.05
C SER A 155 0.50 -4.93 1.65
N TYR A 156 -0.14 -5.47 0.61
CA TYR A 156 0.29 -5.20 -0.76
C TYR A 156 -0.79 -5.33 -1.83
N ALA A 157 -0.55 -4.71 -2.99
CA ALA A 157 -1.44 -4.79 -4.14
C ALA A 157 -0.67 -5.12 -5.43
N THR A 158 -1.33 -5.86 -6.32
CA THR A 158 -0.71 -6.35 -7.58
C THR A 158 -1.54 -6.09 -8.84
N GLY A 159 -2.81 -5.71 -8.70
CA GLY A 159 -3.66 -5.34 -9.82
C GLY A 159 -3.32 -3.94 -10.35
N ASN A 160 -3.65 -3.69 -11.62
CA ASN A 160 -3.51 -2.35 -12.19
C ASN A 160 -4.56 -1.40 -11.61
N VAL A 161 -4.20 -0.13 -11.46
CA VAL A 161 -5.07 0.91 -10.91
C VAL A 161 -5.27 2.00 -11.96
N THR A 162 -6.53 2.36 -12.22
CA THR A 162 -6.91 3.47 -13.10
C THR A 162 -7.86 4.39 -12.34
N GLY A 163 -7.52 5.68 -12.25
CA GLY A 163 -8.33 6.68 -11.56
C GLY A 163 -8.28 8.05 -12.25
N GLY A 164 -8.94 9.05 -11.66
CA GLY A 164 -8.79 10.46 -12.04
C GLY A 164 -7.84 11.17 -11.07
N ASN A 165 -8.26 11.37 -9.83
CA ASN A 165 -7.48 12.09 -8.81
C ASN A 165 -7.07 11.18 -7.66
N GLU A 166 -5.90 11.45 -7.07
CA GLU A 166 -5.39 10.77 -5.87
C GLU A 166 -5.32 9.25 -6.09
N VAL A 167 -4.53 8.86 -7.09
CA VAL A 167 -4.46 7.48 -7.58
C VAL A 167 -3.17 6.82 -7.11
N GLY A 168 -3.29 5.72 -6.35
CA GLY A 168 -2.16 5.01 -5.78
C GLY A 168 -2.15 3.51 -6.05
N GLY A 169 -0.98 2.94 -6.28
CA GLY A 169 -0.85 1.48 -6.45
C GLY A 169 -1.26 0.68 -5.20
N VAL A 170 -1.17 1.26 -3.99
CA VAL A 170 -1.71 0.67 -2.76
C VAL A 170 -2.81 1.55 -2.17
N ILE A 171 -2.58 2.85 -2.01
CA ILE A 171 -3.53 3.77 -1.34
C ILE A 171 -3.81 4.99 -2.20
N GLY A 172 -5.08 5.34 -2.44
CA GLY A 172 -5.40 6.61 -3.11
C GLY A 172 -5.02 7.81 -2.23
N LEU A 173 -5.79 8.01 -1.16
CA LEU A 173 -5.57 9.05 -0.15
C LEU A 173 -5.07 8.44 1.16
N ASN A 174 -3.93 8.92 1.67
CA ASN A 174 -3.36 8.48 2.93
C ASN A 174 -3.26 9.61 3.96
N ALA A 175 -4.09 9.51 5.00
CA ALA A 175 -3.95 10.24 6.26
C ALA A 175 -3.58 9.32 7.44
N GLY A 176 -3.23 8.06 7.18
CA GLY A 176 -2.83 7.07 8.18
C GLY A 176 -1.32 6.82 8.29
N ASN A 177 -0.94 5.93 9.20
CA ASN A 177 0.43 5.41 9.33
C ASN A 177 0.57 4.18 8.44
N THR A 178 1.63 4.12 7.65
CA THR A 178 1.83 3.04 6.68
C THR A 178 3.25 2.53 6.74
N THR A 179 3.41 1.21 6.78
CA THR A 179 4.72 0.60 6.92
C THR A 179 4.77 -0.74 6.20
N ARG A 180 5.81 -0.96 5.40
CA ARG A 180 5.99 -2.21 4.65
C ARG A 180 4.84 -2.52 3.73
N LEU A 181 4.56 -1.56 2.87
CA LEU A 181 3.63 -1.71 1.76
C LEU A 181 4.39 -1.89 0.47
N TYR A 182 3.83 -2.67 -0.46
CA TYR A 182 4.36 -2.71 -1.82
C TYR A 182 3.28 -2.81 -2.88
N ALA A 183 3.57 -2.25 -4.06
CA ALA A 183 2.75 -2.33 -5.26
C ALA A 183 3.54 -2.78 -6.49
N THR A 184 2.93 -3.62 -7.31
CA THR A 184 3.53 -4.12 -8.57
C THR A 184 2.70 -3.84 -9.82
N GLY A 185 1.42 -3.51 -9.67
CA GLY A 185 0.54 -3.15 -10.79
C GLY A 185 0.84 -1.75 -11.32
N ASN A 186 0.57 -1.53 -12.60
CA ASN A 186 0.71 -0.20 -13.20
C ASN A 186 -0.38 0.74 -12.67
N VAL A 187 -0.05 2.03 -12.58
CA VAL A 187 -0.95 3.08 -12.11
C VAL A 187 -1.13 4.11 -13.20
N THR A 188 -2.38 4.41 -13.55
CA THR A 188 -2.75 5.46 -14.50
C THR A 188 -3.75 6.41 -13.84
N GLY A 189 -3.48 7.71 -13.86
CA GLY A 189 -4.40 8.72 -13.33
C GLY A 189 -4.24 10.08 -14.02
N ASP A 190 -4.98 11.09 -13.56
CA ASP A 190 -4.85 12.46 -14.04
C ASP A 190 -4.00 13.29 -13.05
N ASN A 191 -4.39 13.36 -11.77
CA ASN A 191 -3.73 14.20 -10.76
C ASN A 191 -3.34 13.40 -9.51
N GLU A 192 -2.23 13.80 -8.88
CA GLU A 192 -1.67 13.19 -7.67
C GLU A 192 -1.53 11.66 -7.81
N VAL A 193 -0.70 11.25 -8.77
CA VAL A 193 -0.56 9.85 -9.17
C VAL A 193 0.73 9.28 -8.61
N GLY A 194 0.62 8.23 -7.79
CA GLY A 194 1.76 7.57 -7.15
C GLY A 194 1.78 6.06 -7.34
N GLY A 195 2.96 5.49 -7.54
CA GLY A 195 3.10 4.03 -7.63
C GLY A 195 2.72 3.29 -6.34
N LEU A 196 2.79 3.94 -5.17
CA LEU A 196 2.33 3.42 -3.88
C LEU A 196 1.13 4.21 -3.33
N VAL A 197 1.26 5.53 -3.23
CA VAL A 197 0.25 6.43 -2.65
C VAL A 197 -0.04 7.59 -3.59
N GLY A 198 -1.30 7.90 -3.90
CA GLY A 198 -1.64 9.08 -4.68
C GLY A 198 -1.30 10.37 -3.94
N TYR A 199 -2.02 10.61 -2.83
CA TYR A 199 -1.82 11.78 -1.97
C TYR A 199 -1.62 11.39 -0.50
N SER A 200 -0.50 11.78 0.10
CA SER A 200 -0.20 11.61 1.52
C SER A 200 -0.40 12.91 2.30
N THR A 201 -1.50 13.03 3.03
CA THR A 201 -1.95 14.30 3.62
C THR A 201 -2.02 14.30 5.14
N GLY A 202 -1.45 15.32 5.77
CA GLY A 202 -1.59 15.58 7.21
C GLY A 202 -3.01 15.90 7.69
N LYS A 203 -3.98 16.04 6.75
CA LYS A 203 -5.32 16.63 6.95
C LYS A 203 -5.84 16.53 8.38
N GLU A 204 -5.97 17.69 9.02
CA GLU A 204 -6.74 17.90 10.24
C GLU A 204 -8.18 17.41 10.03
N THR A 205 -8.46 16.17 10.40
CA THR A 205 -9.84 15.70 10.47
C THR A 205 -10.42 16.19 11.80
N LEU A 206 -11.29 17.20 11.67
CA LEU A 206 -12.34 17.64 12.59
C LEU A 206 -12.33 16.91 13.95
N ASN A 207 -11.66 17.53 14.94
CA ASN A 207 -11.67 17.15 16.37
C ASN A 207 -10.85 15.92 16.80
N GLY A 208 -9.67 15.68 16.20
CA GLY A 208 -8.69 14.68 16.69
C GLY A 208 -7.31 15.29 16.97
N PRO A 209 -6.46 14.66 17.82
CA PRO A 209 -5.06 15.06 17.94
C PRO A 209 -4.37 14.93 16.57
N GLU A 210 -3.37 15.79 16.33
CA GLU A 210 -2.52 15.78 15.13
C GLU A 210 -2.13 14.34 14.78
N ARG A 211 -2.55 13.88 13.58
CA ARG A 211 -2.14 12.56 13.08
C ARG A 211 -0.80 12.75 12.37
N THR A 212 0.27 12.30 13.00
CA THR A 212 1.66 12.41 12.50
C THR A 212 1.98 11.42 11.39
N GLY A 213 1.01 11.02 10.56
CA GLY A 213 1.17 9.74 9.88
C GLY A 213 2.31 9.72 8.86
N GLU A 214 2.93 8.55 8.71
CA GLU A 214 4.18 8.36 7.99
C GLU A 214 4.06 7.25 6.92
N ILE A 215 4.97 7.27 5.94
CA ILE A 215 5.22 6.16 5.01
C ILE A 215 6.63 5.64 5.27
N ARG A 216 6.75 4.35 5.63
CA ARG A 216 8.03 3.72 5.97
C ARG A 216 8.23 2.39 5.25
N GLU A 217 9.48 2.07 4.92
CA GLU A 217 9.89 0.72 4.51
C GLU A 217 9.04 0.18 3.35
N SER A 218 8.70 1.01 2.35
CA SER A 218 7.73 0.65 1.31
C SER A 218 8.30 0.78 -0.11
N SER A 219 7.69 0.07 -1.08
CA SER A 219 8.19 0.08 -2.46
C SER A 219 7.10 0.06 -3.54
N ALA A 220 7.42 0.61 -4.71
CA ALA A 220 6.57 0.58 -5.89
C ALA A 220 7.35 0.15 -7.12
N HIS A 221 6.79 -0.78 -7.90
CA HIS A 221 7.47 -1.41 -9.04
C HIS A 221 6.72 -1.29 -10.37
N GLY A 222 5.43 -0.98 -10.34
CA GLY A 222 4.63 -0.75 -11.54
C GLY A 222 4.94 0.60 -12.19
N ASN A 223 4.72 0.72 -13.49
CA ASN A 223 4.86 2.00 -14.19
C ASN A 223 3.74 2.95 -13.75
N VAL A 224 4.07 4.24 -13.70
CA VAL A 224 3.16 5.31 -13.30
C VAL A 224 2.99 6.29 -14.46
N GLU A 225 1.74 6.53 -14.86
CA GLU A 225 1.36 7.49 -15.90
C GLU A 225 0.30 8.45 -15.35
N GLY A 226 0.53 9.76 -15.48
CA GLY A 226 -0.53 10.75 -15.23
C GLY A 226 -0.21 12.14 -15.73
N ASP A 227 -1.05 13.13 -15.43
CA ASP A 227 -0.85 14.50 -15.94
C ASP A 227 -0.06 15.38 -14.98
N ASN A 228 -0.49 15.49 -13.72
CA ASN A 228 0.09 16.42 -12.76
C ASN A 228 0.47 15.73 -11.45
N GLU A 229 1.60 16.12 -10.87
CA GLU A 229 2.10 15.63 -9.58
C GLU A 229 2.26 14.10 -9.58
N VAL A 230 3.14 13.63 -10.46
CA VAL A 230 3.34 12.21 -10.75
C VAL A 230 4.64 11.72 -10.12
N GLY A 231 4.54 10.76 -9.21
CA GLY A 231 5.68 10.18 -8.50
C GLY A 231 5.75 8.66 -8.62
N GLY A 232 6.96 8.12 -8.73
CA GLY A 232 7.14 6.66 -8.76
C GLY A 232 6.67 5.96 -7.47
N LEU A 233 6.69 6.65 -6.33
CA LEU A 233 6.19 6.17 -5.04
C LEU A 233 4.96 6.96 -4.58
N VAL A 234 5.05 8.30 -4.54
CA VAL A 234 3.99 9.18 -4.04
C VAL A 234 3.72 10.34 -5.00
N GLY A 235 2.46 10.61 -5.34
CA GLY A 235 2.12 11.78 -6.17
C GLY A 235 2.39 13.09 -5.43
N ASN A 236 1.59 13.39 -4.40
CA ASN A 236 1.77 14.55 -3.53
C ASN A 236 2.05 14.12 -2.07
N ASN A 237 3.05 14.72 -1.45
CA ASN A 237 3.45 14.40 -0.08
C ASN A 237 3.51 15.64 0.82
N THR A 238 2.71 15.62 1.90
CA THR A 238 2.82 16.56 3.02
C THR A 238 3.19 15.85 4.33
N ARG A 239 3.81 14.66 4.27
CA ARG A 239 4.10 13.79 5.43
C ARG A 239 5.52 13.25 5.43
N VAL A 240 5.92 12.65 6.54
CA VAL A 240 7.24 12.00 6.62
C VAL A 240 7.25 10.74 5.77
N ILE A 241 8.23 10.64 4.86
CA ILE A 241 8.50 9.41 4.10
C ILE A 241 9.93 8.98 4.42
N SER A 242 10.12 7.69 4.71
CA SER A 242 11.47 7.16 4.91
C SER A 242 11.66 5.74 4.44
N ASP A 243 12.90 5.38 4.14
CA ASP A 243 13.31 4.00 3.84
C ASP A 243 12.45 3.39 2.73
N SER A 244 12.25 4.09 1.61
CA SER A 244 11.29 3.67 0.58
C SER A 244 11.81 3.95 -0.83
N TYR A 245 11.34 3.20 -1.83
CA TYR A 245 11.90 3.30 -3.18
C TYR A 245 10.93 2.96 -4.31
N ALA A 246 11.22 3.48 -5.50
CA ALA A 246 10.47 3.21 -6.71
C ALA A 246 11.36 2.73 -7.85
N THR A 247 10.86 1.76 -8.61
CA THR A 247 11.59 1.15 -9.74
C THR A 247 10.84 1.18 -11.07
N GLY A 248 9.55 1.47 -11.05
CA GLY A 248 8.75 1.64 -12.27
C GLY A 248 9.06 2.94 -13.01
N ASN A 249 8.83 2.96 -14.32
CA ASN A 249 8.97 4.19 -15.10
C ASN A 249 7.86 5.17 -14.74
N VAL A 250 8.19 6.47 -14.74
CA VAL A 250 7.27 7.55 -14.37
C VAL A 250 7.12 8.48 -15.58
N THR A 251 5.89 8.65 -16.06
CA THR A 251 5.55 9.56 -17.16
C THR A 251 4.47 10.53 -16.73
N GLY A 252 4.69 11.83 -16.93
CA GLY A 252 3.60 12.81 -16.82
C GLY A 252 3.91 14.17 -17.41
N ASN A 253 3.06 15.17 -17.20
CA ASN A 253 3.22 16.49 -17.83
C ASN A 253 3.93 17.48 -16.90
N THR A 254 3.47 17.62 -15.65
CA THR A 254 4.02 18.58 -14.68
C THR A 254 4.35 17.94 -13.33
N SER A 255 5.44 18.41 -12.70
CA SER A 255 5.88 17.94 -11.38
C SER A 255 6.09 16.43 -11.36
N VAL A 256 7.06 15.95 -12.14
CA VAL A 256 7.30 14.51 -12.34
C VAL A 256 8.60 14.11 -11.62
N GLY A 257 8.48 13.23 -10.62
CA GLY A 257 9.63 12.75 -9.86
C GLY A 257 9.77 11.24 -9.87
N GLY A 258 11.02 10.76 -9.87
CA GLY A 258 11.29 9.32 -9.79
C GLY A 258 10.75 8.66 -8.51
N VAL A 259 10.62 9.41 -7.41
CA VAL A 259 9.97 8.95 -6.17
C VAL A 259 8.71 9.76 -5.86
N ILE A 260 8.79 11.10 -5.90
CA ILE A 260 7.71 11.98 -5.42
C ILE A 260 7.35 13.02 -6.50
N GLY A 261 6.07 13.22 -6.81
CA GLY A 261 5.68 14.34 -7.69
C GLY A 261 5.97 15.70 -7.03
N VAL A 262 5.29 15.97 -5.90
CA VAL A 262 5.49 17.16 -5.07
C VAL A 262 5.80 16.76 -3.62
N ASN A 263 6.90 17.28 -3.08
CA ASN A 263 7.31 17.07 -1.70
C ASN A 263 7.25 18.36 -0.88
N SER A 264 6.36 18.42 0.12
CA SER A 264 6.21 19.53 1.06
C SER A 264 6.45 19.12 2.52
N ASN A 265 7.23 18.05 2.76
CA ASN A 265 7.63 17.63 4.10
C ASN A 265 8.98 16.89 4.08
N VAL A 266 9.40 16.35 5.22
CA VAL A 266 10.67 15.65 5.41
C VAL A 266 10.64 14.27 4.79
N THR A 267 11.62 14.01 3.94
CA THR A 267 11.87 12.69 3.38
C THR A 267 13.32 12.28 3.60
N THR A 268 13.56 10.98 3.79
CA THR A 268 14.91 10.47 4.06
C THR A 268 15.12 9.04 3.55
N ARG A 269 16.30 8.72 3.03
CA ARG A 269 16.66 7.37 2.57
C ARG A 269 15.68 6.84 1.53
N LEU A 270 15.51 7.64 0.48
CA LEU A 270 14.71 7.30 -0.69
C LEU A 270 15.60 6.97 -1.88
N PHE A 271 15.12 6.13 -2.80
CA PHE A 271 15.73 6.08 -4.12
C PHE A 271 14.79 5.77 -5.29
N ALA A 272 15.21 6.18 -6.49
CA ALA A 272 14.54 5.91 -7.76
C ALA A 272 15.47 5.26 -8.78
N THR A 273 14.93 4.35 -9.58
CA THR A 273 15.66 3.66 -10.66
C THR A 273 14.91 3.59 -11.99
N GLY A 274 13.61 3.91 -12.04
CA GLY A 274 12.85 3.92 -13.29
C GLY A 274 13.07 5.19 -14.11
N ASN A 275 12.91 5.11 -15.43
CA ASN A 275 13.01 6.26 -16.32
C ASN A 275 11.94 7.30 -15.99
N VAL A 276 12.33 8.58 -15.88
CA VAL A 276 11.43 9.69 -15.53
C VAL A 276 11.27 10.60 -16.74
N THR A 277 10.04 10.84 -17.18
CA THR A 277 9.74 11.65 -18.37
C THR A 277 8.61 12.62 -18.09
N GLY A 278 8.82 13.89 -18.42
CA GLY A 278 7.75 14.89 -18.44
C GLY A 278 8.16 16.21 -19.07
N ASP A 279 7.23 17.16 -19.07
CA ASP A 279 7.39 18.44 -19.79
C ASP A 279 7.92 19.56 -18.89
N ASN A 280 7.51 19.62 -17.61
CA ASN A 280 7.88 20.67 -16.67
C ASN A 280 8.18 20.10 -15.28
N ASP A 281 9.20 20.65 -14.63
CA ASP A 281 9.64 20.27 -13.28
C ASP A 281 9.84 18.76 -13.13
N VAL A 282 10.83 18.24 -13.86
CA VAL A 282 11.19 16.82 -13.87
C VAL A 282 12.47 16.60 -13.07
N GLY A 283 12.45 15.69 -12.10
CA GLY A 283 13.61 15.37 -11.27
C GLY A 283 13.78 13.88 -11.01
N GLY A 284 15.03 13.47 -10.74
CA GLY A 284 15.37 12.08 -10.46
C GLY A 284 14.72 11.53 -9.19
N LEU A 285 14.49 12.39 -8.19
CA LEU A 285 13.80 12.05 -6.94
C LEU A 285 12.44 12.73 -6.83
N ALA A 286 12.39 14.06 -6.98
CA ALA A 286 11.16 14.83 -6.86
C ALA A 286 10.89 15.71 -8.07
N GLY A 287 9.63 15.88 -8.48
CA GLY A 287 9.30 16.93 -9.46
C GLY A 287 9.54 18.31 -8.85
N ILE A 288 8.87 18.57 -7.72
CA ILE A 288 9.03 19.78 -6.91
C ILE A 288 9.36 19.40 -5.47
N ASN A 289 10.37 20.05 -4.89
CA ASN A 289 10.59 20.09 -3.44
C ASN A 289 10.20 21.48 -2.92
N ASP A 290 9.05 21.56 -2.26
CA ASP A 290 8.28 22.78 -2.03
C ASP A 290 8.40 23.33 -0.61
N GLY A 291 8.70 24.62 -0.52
CA GLY A 291 8.65 25.42 0.70
C GLY A 291 9.63 25.01 1.81
N PRO A 292 9.57 25.71 2.96
CA PRO A 292 10.52 25.50 4.06
C PRO A 292 10.40 24.12 4.74
N ASP A 293 9.27 23.43 4.54
CA ASP A 293 9.00 22.11 5.11
C ASP A 293 9.43 20.98 4.16
N GLY A 294 9.55 21.23 2.85
CA GLY A 294 10.06 20.27 1.87
C GLY A 294 11.53 19.96 2.10
N LYS A 295 11.83 18.75 2.59
CA LYS A 295 13.22 18.30 2.79
C LYS A 295 13.50 16.97 2.11
N LEU A 296 14.57 16.93 1.32
CA LEU A 296 15.15 15.69 0.81
C LEU A 296 16.47 15.42 1.54
N ASN A 297 16.54 14.30 2.25
CA ASN A 297 17.72 13.92 3.03
C ASN A 297 18.24 12.53 2.64
N ASP A 298 19.55 12.32 2.60
CA ASP A 298 20.18 10.99 2.48
C ASP A 298 19.55 10.11 1.38
N SER A 299 19.29 10.68 0.21
CA SER A 299 18.49 10.05 -0.86
C SER A 299 19.22 10.07 -2.19
N TYR A 300 18.94 9.06 -3.04
CA TYR A 300 19.78 8.75 -4.19
C TYR A 300 18.94 8.40 -5.42
N TRP A 301 19.43 8.67 -6.62
CA TRP A 301 18.77 8.20 -7.84
C TRP A 301 19.79 7.78 -8.89
N ASP A 302 19.37 6.87 -9.76
CA ASP A 302 20.22 6.40 -10.86
C ASP A 302 20.15 7.41 -12.01
N ILE A 303 21.20 8.20 -12.22
CA ILE A 303 21.22 9.25 -13.26
C ILE A 303 21.09 8.66 -14.68
N ASN A 304 21.61 7.46 -14.91
CA ASN A 304 21.58 6.83 -16.23
C ASN A 304 20.20 6.23 -16.51
N SER A 305 19.60 5.60 -15.50
CA SER A 305 18.32 4.91 -15.65
C SER A 305 17.12 5.87 -15.58
N THR A 306 17.14 6.83 -14.66
CA THR A 306 16.11 7.88 -14.58
C THR A 306 16.18 8.86 -15.75
N GLY A 307 17.36 9.03 -16.35
CA GLY A 307 17.64 10.05 -17.36
C GLY A 307 17.71 11.47 -16.81
N GLN A 308 17.81 11.65 -15.49
CA GLN A 308 17.77 12.96 -14.81
C GLN A 308 19.13 13.30 -14.16
N ASP A 309 19.69 14.44 -14.54
CA ASP A 309 20.94 14.96 -13.95
C ASP A 309 20.74 15.58 -12.56
N ASN A 310 19.52 16.03 -12.25
CA ASN A 310 19.19 16.74 -11.00
C ASN A 310 18.22 15.92 -10.14
N ALA A 311 18.35 16.07 -8.81
CA ALA A 311 17.44 15.45 -7.85
C ALA A 311 15.99 15.94 -8.02
N THR A 312 15.85 17.23 -8.32
CA THR A 312 14.56 17.90 -8.42
C THR A 312 14.41 18.67 -9.72
N GLY A 313 13.18 18.78 -10.22
CA GLY A 313 12.85 19.71 -11.31
C GLY A 313 12.83 21.16 -10.84
N SER A 314 12.18 21.40 -9.70
CA SER A 314 12.19 22.68 -8.98
C SER A 314 12.43 22.47 -7.48
N ASN A 315 13.07 23.45 -6.83
CA ASN A 315 13.38 23.37 -5.40
C ASN A 315 13.29 24.75 -4.72
N ASP A 316 12.36 24.88 -3.78
CA ASP A 316 12.31 25.97 -2.79
C ASP A 316 12.51 25.43 -1.35
N GLY A 317 12.76 24.13 -1.21
CA GLY A 317 13.03 23.45 0.06
C GLY A 317 14.51 23.17 0.35
N GLU A 318 14.74 22.33 1.34
CA GLU A 318 16.07 21.92 1.82
C GLU A 318 16.51 20.58 1.19
N ILE A 319 17.76 20.51 0.74
CA ILE A 319 18.39 19.28 0.23
C ILE A 319 19.69 19.04 1.00
N THR A 320 19.81 17.89 1.64
CA THR A 320 20.98 17.51 2.45
C THR A 320 21.40 16.07 2.15
N SER A 321 22.67 15.84 1.78
CA SER A 321 23.19 14.49 1.48
C SER A 321 22.38 13.76 0.39
N VAL A 322 22.04 14.45 -0.70
CA VAL A 322 21.28 13.90 -1.82
C VAL A 322 22.15 13.86 -3.06
N GLU A 323 22.31 12.69 -3.66
CA GLU A 323 23.31 12.44 -4.70
C GLU A 323 22.77 11.59 -5.83
N GLY A 324 23.02 12.02 -7.07
CA GLY A 324 22.78 11.24 -8.27
C GLY A 324 23.98 10.33 -8.51
N LEU A 325 23.73 9.03 -8.63
CA LEU A 325 24.75 8.02 -8.81
C LEU A 325 24.56 7.33 -10.16
N SER A 326 25.65 6.86 -10.77
CA SER A 326 25.54 5.99 -11.95
C SER A 326 24.91 4.64 -11.59
N THR A 327 24.36 3.96 -12.59
CA THR A 327 23.88 2.57 -12.46
C THR A 327 24.89 1.65 -11.80
N GLU A 328 26.16 1.75 -12.20
CA GLU A 328 27.25 0.93 -11.69
C GLU A 328 27.54 1.22 -10.21
N GLU A 329 27.36 2.46 -9.75
CA GLU A 329 27.54 2.86 -8.36
C GLU A 329 26.38 2.45 -7.46
N MET A 330 25.17 2.32 -8.02
CA MET A 330 23.95 1.94 -7.30
C MET A 330 23.68 0.45 -7.24
N GLN A 331 24.41 -0.37 -8.00
CA GLN A 331 24.15 -1.81 -8.09
C GLN A 331 25.18 -2.67 -7.35
N GLY A 332 24.75 -3.87 -7.00
CA GLY A 332 25.59 -4.92 -6.43
C GLY A 332 26.43 -4.48 -5.22
N ASP A 333 27.71 -4.88 -5.22
CA ASP A 333 28.64 -4.56 -4.14
C ASP A 333 29.05 -3.07 -4.10
N ALA A 334 28.95 -2.35 -5.22
CA ALA A 334 29.33 -0.94 -5.28
C ALA A 334 28.39 -0.09 -4.40
N ALA A 335 27.09 -0.43 -4.40
CA ALA A 335 26.08 0.23 -3.60
C ALA A 335 26.47 0.38 -2.12
N LYS A 336 27.15 -0.62 -1.55
CA LYS A 336 27.58 -0.66 -0.13
C LYS A 336 28.39 0.54 0.33
N ASN A 337 29.12 1.16 -0.60
CA ASN A 337 30.02 2.27 -0.28
C ASN A 337 29.45 3.64 -0.71
N ASN A 338 28.36 3.65 -1.48
CA ASN A 338 27.87 4.84 -2.17
C ASN A 338 26.49 5.31 -1.67
N LEU A 339 25.69 4.42 -1.07
CA LEU A 339 24.36 4.74 -0.57
C LEU A 339 24.35 4.91 0.97
N PHE A 340 23.14 4.95 1.53
CA PHE A 340 22.88 4.91 2.97
C PHE A 340 23.47 3.66 3.66
N ASP A 341 23.62 3.75 4.99
CA ASP A 341 24.20 2.67 5.79
C ASP A 341 23.38 1.37 5.67
N PHE A 342 24.04 0.31 5.22
CA PHE A 342 23.48 -1.03 5.10
C PHE A 342 23.46 -1.69 6.49
N GLY A 343 22.45 -1.35 7.27
CA GLY A 343 22.17 -1.90 8.60
C GLY A 343 21.06 -2.96 8.60
N ASP A 344 20.04 -2.79 9.45
CA ASP A 344 18.93 -3.74 9.59
C ASP A 344 17.81 -3.54 8.53
N THR A 345 17.79 -2.40 7.85
CA THR A 345 16.70 -2.02 6.92
C THR A 345 16.99 -2.43 5.49
N TRP A 346 18.18 -2.12 4.99
CA TRP A 346 18.56 -2.26 3.58
C TRP A 346 19.61 -3.34 3.40
N ALA A 347 19.52 -4.09 2.30
CA ALA A 347 20.57 -4.99 1.83
C ALA A 347 20.95 -4.64 0.39
N PRO A 348 22.24 -4.78 0.04
CA PRO A 348 22.67 -4.73 -1.36
C PRO A 348 22.23 -6.02 -2.06
N ASP A 349 21.98 -5.95 -3.36
CA ASP A 349 21.73 -7.16 -4.14
C ASP A 349 23.02 -7.96 -4.34
N VAL A 350 22.90 -9.29 -4.24
CA VAL A 350 23.99 -10.21 -4.59
C VAL A 350 24.17 -10.31 -6.10
N ASN A 351 23.13 -9.96 -6.87
CA ASN A 351 23.22 -9.78 -8.30
C ASN A 351 24.01 -8.49 -8.61
N PRO A 352 25.09 -8.56 -9.41
CA PRO A 352 25.85 -7.38 -9.82
C PRO A 352 25.00 -6.33 -10.54
N ASP A 353 23.91 -6.75 -11.19
CA ASP A 353 22.99 -5.86 -11.91
C ASP A 353 21.75 -5.49 -11.07
N GLY A 354 21.72 -5.89 -9.79
CA GLY A 354 20.60 -5.66 -8.88
C GLY A 354 20.78 -4.42 -8.01
N TYR A 355 19.68 -3.71 -7.74
CA TYR A 355 19.67 -2.57 -6.84
C TYR A 355 19.42 -2.99 -5.38
N PRO A 356 19.84 -2.18 -4.40
CA PRO A 356 19.49 -2.35 -3.01
C PRO A 356 18.00 -2.59 -2.78
N TYR A 357 17.68 -3.40 -1.79
CA TYR A 357 16.31 -3.75 -1.46
C TYR A 357 16.10 -3.73 0.05
N LEU A 358 14.85 -3.55 0.46
CA LEU A 358 14.48 -3.66 1.87
C LEU A 358 14.58 -5.13 2.30
N GLN A 359 15.39 -5.42 3.33
CA GLN A 359 15.72 -6.79 3.74
C GLN A 359 14.49 -7.66 4.01
N ARG A 360 13.39 -7.03 4.45
CA ARG A 360 12.15 -7.72 4.77
C ARG A 360 11.41 -8.26 3.53
N PHE A 361 11.61 -7.67 2.36
CA PHE A 361 10.98 -8.12 1.12
C PHE A 361 11.80 -9.17 0.36
N GLY A 362 13.09 -9.33 0.67
CA GLY A 362 14.01 -10.15 -0.12
C GLY A 362 14.39 -9.48 -1.45
N SER A 363 15.37 -10.05 -2.15
CA SER A 363 15.95 -9.47 -3.37
C SER A 363 15.01 -9.48 -4.58
N ASP A 364 13.93 -10.27 -4.54
CA ASP A 364 12.93 -10.30 -5.61
C ASP A 364 11.83 -9.23 -5.46
N GLY A 365 11.88 -8.43 -4.39
CA GLY A 365 10.89 -7.38 -4.12
C GLY A 365 9.47 -7.90 -3.88
N SER A 366 9.26 -9.22 -3.84
CA SER A 366 7.94 -9.86 -3.83
C SER A 366 7.42 -10.18 -2.43
N GLY A 367 8.15 -9.78 -1.37
CA GLY A 367 7.72 -10.02 -0.01
C GLY A 367 7.78 -11.49 0.41
N SER A 368 8.61 -12.32 -0.25
CA SER A 368 8.98 -13.63 0.27
C SER A 368 9.67 -13.42 1.63
N LEU A 369 8.90 -13.54 2.71
CA LEU A 369 9.38 -13.43 4.09
C LEU A 369 10.64 -14.30 4.25
N SER A 370 11.80 -13.66 4.34
CA SER A 370 13.03 -14.32 4.74
C SER A 370 12.80 -14.93 6.13
N THR A 371 12.74 -16.26 6.19
CA THR A 371 12.57 -17.01 7.44
C THR A 371 13.86 -17.05 8.27
N SER A 372 14.88 -16.25 7.96
CA SER A 372 16.19 -16.33 8.61
C SER A 372 16.32 -15.46 9.86
N VAL A 373 15.38 -15.53 10.81
CA VAL A 373 15.61 -15.11 12.21
C VAL A 373 14.88 -16.06 13.17
N ASN A 374 15.31 -17.32 13.22
CA ASN A 374 15.03 -18.21 14.36
C ASN A 374 16.05 -19.35 14.44
N ASN A 375 17.35 -19.02 14.47
CA ASN A 375 18.36 -19.96 14.97
C ASN A 375 18.53 -19.79 16.49
N LYS A 376 17.46 -20.12 17.23
CA LYS A 376 17.56 -20.57 18.62
C LYS A 376 17.13 -22.02 18.65
N THR A 377 18.12 -22.91 18.54
CA THR A 377 18.15 -24.27 19.07
C THR A 377 16.78 -24.91 19.34
N VAL A 378 16.27 -25.66 18.37
CA VAL A 378 15.27 -26.70 18.63
C VAL A 378 15.96 -27.77 19.49
N SER A 379 15.77 -27.68 20.81
CA SER A 379 16.01 -28.81 21.70
C SER A 379 15.07 -29.94 21.28
N SER A 380 15.68 -31.08 20.94
CA SER A 380 15.08 -32.35 20.53
C SER A 380 13.75 -32.69 21.24
N ARG A 381 12.69 -32.95 20.46
CA ARG A 381 11.53 -33.71 20.94
C ARG A 381 11.99 -35.16 21.22
N PRO A 382 11.58 -35.79 22.34
CA PRO A 382 11.91 -37.18 22.61
C PRO A 382 11.18 -38.10 21.63
N GLU A 383 11.91 -39.07 21.08
CA GLU A 383 11.38 -40.16 20.26
C GLU A 383 10.37 -40.99 21.05
N LEU A 384 9.22 -41.26 20.45
CA LEU A 384 8.29 -42.28 20.94
C LEU A 384 8.87 -43.66 20.56
N PRO A 385 8.97 -44.62 21.50
CA PRO A 385 9.58 -45.91 21.20
C PRO A 385 8.70 -46.72 20.24
N VAL A 386 9.34 -47.16 19.15
CA VAL A 386 8.84 -48.17 18.22
C VAL A 386 8.94 -49.53 18.93
N ASN A 387 7.82 -50.13 19.32
CA ASN A 387 7.79 -51.55 19.65
C ASN A 387 7.56 -52.35 18.36
N SER A 388 8.58 -53.10 17.97
CA SER A 388 8.52 -54.14 16.95
C SER A 388 8.62 -55.52 17.61
N ASP A 389 7.77 -56.42 17.09
CA ASP A 389 7.75 -57.89 17.17
C ASP A 389 7.56 -58.57 18.55
N SER A 390 6.69 -59.56 18.68
CA SER A 390 6.71 -60.80 17.90
C SER A 390 5.48 -61.67 18.20
N SER A 391 5.09 -62.44 17.19
CA SER A 391 4.28 -63.64 17.30
C SER A 391 5.05 -64.77 18.00
N ASP A 392 4.47 -65.34 19.06
CA ASP A 392 4.19 -66.78 19.23
C ASP A 392 3.18 -66.97 20.39
#